data_AF-A0A4P9ZQJ4-F1
#
_entry.id   AF-A0A4P9ZQJ4-F1
#
_cell.length_a   1.000
_cell.length_b   1.000
_cell.length_c   1.000
_cell.angle_alpha   90.00
_cell.angle_beta   90.00
_cell.angle_gamma   90.00
#
_symmetry.space_group_name_H-M   'P 1'
#
loop_
_entity.id
_entity.type
_entity.pdbx_description
1 polymer ?
#
loop_
_entity_poly.entity_id
_entity_poly.type
_entity_poly.pdbx_seq_one_letter_code
_entity_poly.pdbx_strand_id
1 'polypeptide(L)'
;MNVAEILANTLSADSQIRQDATSKLENAAAENFSGYTVALVQELVNEQNPSHVRTAAGLALKNTMTAKDSARQEELAQKWMSIDVNTKLQVKQATLQTLGSADHRAGTAAAQVTTAIAAIELPQNEWTDLVKVLLSFMETDNTNLKQSSLQTIGFICESIAPEILATQANEILTAVVQGARKEEPSQEVRLAAISALLNSLEF
;
A
#
# COMPACT_ATOMS: atom_id res chain seq x y z
N MET A 1 -6.39 -22.96 -8.04
CA MET A 1 -6.09 -21.87 -8.98
C MET A 1 -4.85 -21.18 -8.48
N ASN A 2 -3.80 -21.08 -9.29
CA ASN A 2 -2.55 -20.43 -8.87
C ASN A 2 -2.65 -18.93 -9.17
N VAL A 3 -2.87 -18.11 -8.13
CA VAL A 3 -3.09 -16.66 -8.30
C VAL A 3 -1.85 -16.00 -8.91
N ALA A 4 -0.65 -16.47 -8.54
CA ALA A 4 0.61 -16.05 -9.16
C ALA A 4 0.64 -16.22 -10.69
N GLU A 5 0.10 -17.33 -11.21
CA GLU A 5 0.07 -17.62 -12.65
C GLU A 5 -0.94 -16.72 -13.38
N ILE A 6 -2.10 -16.48 -12.78
CA ILE A 6 -3.10 -15.54 -13.32
C ILE A 6 -2.53 -14.13 -13.34
N LEU A 7 -1.86 -13.70 -12.27
CA LEU A 7 -1.20 -12.40 -12.19
C LEU A 7 -0.07 -12.27 -13.23
N ALA A 8 0.74 -13.30 -13.44
CA ALA A 8 1.74 -13.30 -14.50
C ALA A 8 1.09 -13.17 -15.90
N ASN A 9 -0.04 -13.83 -16.12
CA ASN A 9 -0.79 -13.76 -17.36
C ASN A 9 -1.40 -12.37 -17.63
N THR A 10 -1.69 -11.56 -16.59
CA THR A 10 -2.10 -10.15 -16.78
C THR A 10 -1.02 -9.28 -17.43
N LEU A 11 0.25 -9.69 -17.35
CA LEU A 11 1.39 -9.01 -17.93
C LEU A 11 1.83 -9.60 -19.28
N SER A 12 1.13 -10.63 -19.78
CA SER A 12 1.45 -11.27 -21.07
C SER A 12 1.36 -10.28 -22.23
N ALA A 13 2.16 -10.46 -23.28
CA ALA A 13 2.08 -9.65 -24.50
C ALA A 13 0.81 -9.95 -25.32
N ASP A 14 0.21 -11.13 -25.13
CA ASP A 14 -1.02 -11.54 -25.82
C ASP A 14 -2.27 -10.92 -25.18
N SER A 15 -3.05 -10.20 -26.01
CA SER A 15 -4.31 -9.58 -25.58
C SER A 15 -5.36 -10.56 -25.06
N GLN A 16 -5.45 -11.77 -25.62
CA GLN A 16 -6.45 -12.75 -25.20
C GLN A 16 -6.12 -13.31 -23.83
N ILE A 17 -4.85 -13.66 -23.59
CA ILE A 17 -4.38 -14.16 -22.29
C ILE A 17 -4.56 -13.09 -21.20
N ARG A 18 -4.26 -11.83 -21.50
CA ARG A 18 -4.49 -10.72 -20.56
C ARG A 18 -5.96 -10.54 -20.22
N GLN A 19 -6.86 -10.55 -21.21
CA GLN A 19 -8.29 -10.39 -20.99
C GLN A 19 -8.89 -11.54 -20.19
N ASP A 20 -8.50 -12.78 -20.50
CA ASP A 20 -8.92 -13.96 -19.75
C ASP A 20 -8.44 -13.89 -18.29
N ALA A 21 -7.17 -13.56 -18.07
CA ALA A 21 -6.64 -13.39 -16.72
C ALA A 21 -7.36 -12.27 -15.94
N THR A 22 -7.64 -11.14 -16.58
CA THR A 22 -8.35 -10.01 -15.96
C THR A 22 -9.78 -10.42 -15.60
N SER A 23 -10.50 -11.08 -16.52
CA SER A 23 -11.87 -11.56 -16.29
C SER A 23 -11.93 -12.57 -15.14
N LYS A 24 -10.92 -13.45 -15.02
CA LYS A 24 -10.81 -14.40 -13.90
C LYS A 24 -10.60 -13.68 -12.56
N LEU A 25 -9.77 -12.63 -12.52
CA LEU A 25 -9.58 -11.83 -11.31
C LEU A 25 -10.85 -11.07 -10.92
N GLU A 26 -11.58 -10.51 -11.89
CA GLU A 26 -12.85 -9.82 -11.67
C GLU A 26 -13.93 -10.78 -11.14
N ASN A 27 -14.04 -11.98 -11.73
CA ASN A 27 -14.95 -13.01 -11.26
C ASN A 27 -14.61 -13.45 -9.83
N ALA A 28 -13.32 -13.65 -9.52
CA ALA A 28 -12.89 -14.01 -8.17
C ALA A 28 -13.23 -12.91 -7.14
N ALA A 29 -13.08 -11.64 -7.51
CA ALA A 29 -13.45 -10.50 -6.66
C ALA A 29 -14.97 -10.40 -6.46
N ALA A 30 -15.78 -10.80 -7.46
CA ALA A 30 -17.23 -10.80 -7.38
C ALA A 30 -17.78 -11.97 -6.55
N GLU A 31 -17.15 -13.14 -6.60
CA GLU A 31 -17.56 -14.33 -5.82
C GLU A 31 -17.20 -14.21 -4.34
N ASN A 32 -15.95 -13.86 -4.02
CA ASN A 32 -15.48 -13.77 -2.64
C ASN A 32 -14.41 -12.68 -2.48
N PHE A 33 -14.88 -11.47 -2.17
CA PHE A 33 -14.02 -10.30 -1.99
C PHE A 33 -12.97 -10.48 -0.88
N SER A 34 -13.36 -11.03 0.28
CA SER A 34 -12.44 -11.27 1.40
C SER A 34 -11.36 -12.28 1.03
N GLY A 35 -11.75 -13.42 0.44
CA GLY A 35 -10.81 -14.45 0.00
C GLY A 35 -9.87 -13.97 -1.10
N TYR A 36 -10.39 -13.17 -2.05
CA TYR A 36 -9.59 -12.55 -3.10
C TYR A 36 -8.51 -11.62 -2.54
N THR A 37 -8.89 -10.75 -1.60
CA THR A 37 -7.97 -9.80 -0.95
C THR A 37 -6.86 -10.53 -0.18
N VAL A 38 -7.20 -11.58 0.57
CA VAL A 38 -6.22 -12.41 1.30
C VAL A 38 -5.28 -13.13 0.34
N ALA A 39 -5.80 -13.67 -0.77
CA ALA A 39 -4.96 -14.33 -1.75
C ALA A 39 -3.95 -13.35 -2.38
N LEU A 40 -4.39 -12.15 -2.77
CA LEU A 40 -3.49 -11.13 -3.32
C LEU A 40 -2.42 -10.69 -2.33
N VAL A 41 -2.77 -10.47 -1.06
CA VAL A 41 -1.78 -10.03 -0.07
C VAL A 41 -0.76 -11.14 0.25
N GLN A 42 -1.17 -12.41 0.21
CA GLN A 42 -0.24 -13.54 0.35
C GLN A 42 0.75 -13.62 -0.80
N GLU A 43 0.31 -13.40 -2.05
CA GLU A 43 1.20 -13.35 -3.21
C GLU A 43 2.17 -12.15 -3.14
N LEU A 44 1.74 -11.03 -2.56
CA LEU A 44 2.56 -9.84 -2.33
C LEU A 44 3.65 -10.07 -1.26
N VAL A 45 3.31 -10.74 -0.16
CA VAL A 45 4.25 -11.06 0.94
C VAL A 45 5.27 -12.13 0.54
N ASN A 46 4.88 -13.06 -0.33
CA ASN A 46 5.73 -14.20 -0.69
C ASN A 46 6.99 -13.76 -1.46
N GLU A 47 8.14 -13.80 -0.79
CA GLU A 47 9.43 -13.44 -1.37
C GLU A 47 9.96 -14.44 -2.41
N GLN A 48 9.38 -15.64 -2.50
CA GLN A 48 9.73 -16.62 -3.53
C GLN A 48 9.15 -16.26 -4.90
N ASN A 49 8.13 -15.39 -4.92
CA ASN A 49 7.51 -14.96 -6.16
C ASN A 49 8.38 -13.95 -6.91
N PRO A 50 8.36 -13.97 -8.26
CA PRO A 50 9.01 -12.94 -9.05
C PRO A 50 8.47 -11.54 -8.71
N SER A 51 9.37 -10.55 -8.71
CA SER A 51 9.06 -9.14 -8.43
C SER A 51 7.84 -8.60 -9.20
N HIS A 52 7.70 -8.99 -10.47
CA HIS A 52 6.58 -8.56 -11.32
C HIS A 52 5.23 -9.12 -10.87
N VAL A 53 5.19 -10.37 -10.37
CA VAL A 53 3.97 -10.99 -9.82
C VAL A 53 3.57 -10.30 -8.52
N ARG A 54 4.54 -10.04 -7.63
CA ARG A 54 4.30 -9.32 -6.38
C ARG A 54 3.76 -7.91 -6.63
N THR A 55 4.37 -7.20 -7.58
CA THR A 55 3.92 -5.86 -7.98
C THR A 55 2.51 -5.91 -8.60
N ALA A 56 2.21 -6.91 -9.44
CA ALA A 56 0.88 -7.10 -10.00
C ALA A 56 -0.16 -7.42 -8.92
N ALA A 57 0.19 -8.22 -7.91
CA ALA A 57 -0.67 -8.51 -6.76
C ALA A 57 -1.01 -7.23 -5.98
N GLY A 58 0.01 -6.42 -5.66
CA GLY A 58 -0.18 -5.14 -4.98
C GLY A 58 -1.00 -4.14 -5.81
N LEU A 59 -0.80 -4.09 -7.13
CA LEU A 59 -1.62 -3.25 -8.01
C LEU A 59 -3.08 -3.72 -8.07
N ALA A 60 -3.31 -5.03 -8.19
CA ALA A 60 -4.65 -5.60 -8.17
C ALA A 60 -5.35 -5.29 -6.83
N LEU A 61 -4.63 -5.42 -5.72
CA LEU A 61 -5.11 -5.12 -4.37
C LEU A 61 -5.41 -3.63 -4.18
N LYS A 62 -4.58 -2.75 -4.74
CA LYS A 62 -4.88 -1.31 -4.76
C LYS A 62 -6.15 -1.02 -5.57
N ASN A 63 -6.33 -1.65 -6.72
CA ASN A 63 -7.48 -1.43 -7.59
C ASN A 63 -8.80 -1.91 -6.99
N THR A 64 -8.79 -2.76 -5.95
CA THR A 64 -10.00 -3.10 -5.20
C THR A 64 -10.44 -2.01 -4.21
N MET A 65 -9.59 -1.03 -3.95
CA MET A 65 -9.79 0.02 -2.93
C MET A 65 -9.74 1.44 -3.50
N THR A 66 -9.16 1.60 -4.69
CA THR A 66 -9.04 2.90 -5.37
C THR A 66 -9.69 2.86 -6.74
N ALA A 67 -10.48 3.88 -7.06
CA ALA A 67 -11.02 4.18 -8.36
C ALA A 67 -10.87 5.67 -8.66
N LYS A 68 -10.72 6.02 -9.95
CA LYS A 68 -10.68 7.42 -10.40
C LYS A 68 -12.06 8.09 -10.36
N ASP A 69 -13.11 7.29 -10.42
CA ASP A 69 -14.50 7.75 -10.38
C ASP A 69 -14.97 7.80 -8.93
N SER A 70 -15.55 8.93 -8.51
CA SER A 70 -15.96 9.18 -7.12
C SER A 70 -17.05 8.22 -6.65
N ALA A 71 -18.03 7.90 -7.51
CA ALA A 71 -19.11 6.99 -7.13
C ALA A 71 -18.56 5.56 -6.95
N ARG A 72 -17.70 5.12 -7.86
CA ARG A 72 -17.02 3.83 -7.73
C ARG A 72 -16.08 3.80 -6.52
N GLN A 73 -15.43 4.91 -6.17
CA GLN A 73 -14.58 4.99 -4.98
C GLN A 73 -15.39 4.75 -3.70
N GLU A 74 -16.57 5.35 -3.57
CA GLU A 74 -17.47 5.13 -2.43
C GLU A 74 -17.96 3.68 -2.36
N GLU A 75 -18.32 3.07 -3.50
CA GLU A 75 -18.71 1.65 -3.54
C GLU A 75 -17.58 0.71 -3.08
N LEU A 76 -16.34 0.95 -3.56
CA LEU A 76 -15.19 0.16 -3.16
C LEU A 76 -14.84 0.37 -1.67
N ALA A 77 -14.93 1.60 -1.18
CA ALA A 77 -14.76 1.91 0.23
C ALA A 77 -15.79 1.17 1.09
N GLN A 78 -17.07 1.16 0.70
CA GLN A 78 -18.11 0.40 1.40
C GLN A 78 -17.86 -1.11 1.36
N LYS A 79 -17.41 -1.65 0.22
CA LYS A 79 -17.02 -3.07 0.12
C LYS A 79 -15.87 -3.41 1.06
N TRP A 80 -14.83 -2.58 1.12
CA TRP A 80 -13.74 -2.73 2.08
C TRP A 80 -14.26 -2.70 3.52
N MET A 81 -15.10 -1.71 3.84
CA MET A 81 -15.66 -1.55 5.18
C MET A 81 -16.52 -2.73 5.62
N SER A 82 -17.18 -3.42 4.68
CA SER A 82 -18.00 -4.61 4.93
C SER A 82 -17.20 -5.88 5.24
N ILE A 83 -15.89 -5.91 4.98
CA ILE A 83 -15.04 -7.05 5.30
C ILE A 83 -14.93 -7.21 6.83
N ASP A 84 -14.82 -8.46 7.29
CA ASP A 84 -14.58 -8.77 8.69
C ASP A 84 -13.24 -8.18 9.20
N VAL A 85 -13.25 -7.78 10.48
CA VAL A 85 -12.11 -7.10 11.11
C VAL A 85 -10.84 -7.96 11.10
N ASN A 86 -10.97 -9.28 11.21
CA ASN A 86 -9.83 -10.20 11.22
C ASN A 86 -9.12 -10.22 9.85
N THR A 87 -9.88 -10.31 8.75
CA THR A 87 -9.34 -10.24 7.40
C THR A 87 -8.71 -8.88 7.12
N LYS A 88 -9.36 -7.77 7.52
CA LYS A 88 -8.74 -6.43 7.40
C LYS A 88 -7.40 -6.37 8.14
N LEU A 89 -7.35 -6.85 9.38
CA LEU A 89 -6.12 -6.86 10.18
C LEU A 89 -5.03 -7.71 9.53
N GLN A 90 -5.38 -8.89 9.01
CA GLN A 90 -4.44 -9.77 8.31
C GLN A 90 -3.84 -9.07 7.08
N VAL A 91 -4.67 -8.42 6.26
CA VAL A 91 -4.22 -7.70 5.05
C VAL A 91 -3.33 -6.52 5.42
N LYS A 92 -3.70 -5.75 6.46
CA LYS A 92 -2.91 -4.63 6.97
C LYS A 92 -1.53 -5.09 7.46
N GLN A 93 -1.48 -6.12 8.31
CA GLN A 93 -0.23 -6.66 8.84
C GLN A 93 0.67 -7.22 7.73
N ALA A 94 0.09 -7.98 6.80
CA ALA A 94 0.82 -8.54 5.66
C ALA A 94 1.40 -7.44 4.74
N THR A 95 0.64 -6.37 4.51
CA THR A 95 1.10 -5.25 3.69
C THR A 95 2.21 -4.47 4.40
N LEU A 96 2.07 -4.18 5.71
CA LEU A 96 3.11 -3.55 6.52
C LEU A 96 4.39 -4.38 6.57
N GLN A 97 4.29 -5.70 6.66
CA GLN A 97 5.45 -6.60 6.60
C GLN A 97 6.18 -6.49 5.25
N THR A 98 5.44 -6.32 4.15
CA THR A 98 6.02 -6.22 2.81
C THR A 98 6.83 -4.94 2.61
N LEU A 99 6.55 -3.86 3.36
CA LEU A 99 7.33 -2.61 3.29
C LEU A 99 8.83 -2.84 3.57
N GLY A 100 9.16 -3.83 4.40
CA GLY A 100 10.54 -4.18 4.74
C GLY A 100 11.20 -5.21 3.82
N SER A 101 10.54 -5.63 2.74
CA SER A 101 11.07 -6.64 1.83
C SER A 101 12.32 -6.14 1.10
N ALA A 102 13.19 -7.08 0.69
CA ALA A 102 14.39 -6.78 -0.08
C ALA A 102 14.08 -6.23 -1.49
N ASP A 103 12.90 -6.53 -2.03
CA ASP A 103 12.46 -6.03 -3.33
C ASP A 103 11.77 -4.66 -3.20
N HIS A 104 12.46 -3.62 -3.66
CA HIS A 104 11.97 -2.25 -3.65
C HIS A 104 10.64 -2.08 -4.41
N ARG A 105 10.40 -2.85 -5.49
CA ARG A 105 9.14 -2.75 -6.24
C ARG A 105 7.96 -3.28 -5.42
N ALA A 106 8.17 -4.38 -4.71
CA ALA A 106 7.17 -4.93 -3.80
C ALA A 106 6.90 -3.98 -2.62
N GLY A 107 7.96 -3.36 -2.06
CA GLY A 107 7.84 -2.32 -1.03
C GLY A 107 7.01 -1.12 -1.50
N THR A 108 7.27 -0.61 -2.71
CA THR A 108 6.47 0.47 -3.33
C THR A 108 5.01 0.04 -3.53
N ALA A 109 4.77 -1.19 -4.01
CA ALA A 109 3.41 -1.69 -4.20
C ALA A 109 2.66 -1.79 -2.86
N ALA A 110 3.34 -2.26 -1.80
CA ALA A 110 2.80 -2.30 -0.45
C ALA A 110 2.53 -0.88 0.12
N ALA A 111 3.39 0.09 -0.18
CA ALA A 111 3.16 1.49 0.19
C ALA A 111 1.88 2.06 -0.45
N GLN A 112 1.64 1.75 -1.73
CA GLN A 112 0.42 2.17 -2.41
C GLN A 112 -0.83 1.49 -1.86
N VAL A 113 -0.76 0.19 -1.54
CA VAL A 113 -1.88 -0.53 -0.90
C VAL A 113 -2.16 0.04 0.49
N THR A 114 -1.12 0.28 1.29
CA THR A 114 -1.26 0.87 2.64
C THR A 114 -1.94 2.23 2.56
N THR A 115 -1.53 3.06 1.59
CA THR A 115 -2.14 4.37 1.35
C THR A 115 -3.61 4.24 0.94
N ALA A 116 -3.94 3.29 0.05
CA ALA A 116 -5.31 3.05 -0.38
C ALA A 116 -6.24 2.65 0.78
N ILE A 117 -5.76 1.76 1.65
CA ILE A 117 -6.50 1.38 2.86
C ILE A 117 -6.63 2.58 3.81
N ALA A 118 -5.54 3.32 4.03
CA ALA A 118 -5.52 4.50 4.90
C ALA A 118 -6.49 5.58 4.43
N ALA A 119 -6.62 5.80 3.12
CA ALA A 119 -7.55 6.75 2.53
C ALA A 119 -9.02 6.38 2.78
N ILE A 120 -9.33 5.11 3.04
CA ILE A 120 -10.68 4.64 3.40
C ILE A 120 -10.88 4.67 4.92
N GLU A 121 -9.91 4.16 5.68
CA GLU A 121 -10.05 3.94 7.13
C GLU A 121 -9.81 5.21 7.97
N LEU A 122 -8.83 6.06 7.63
CA LEU A 122 -8.51 7.27 8.42
C LEU A 122 -9.67 8.28 8.48
N PRO A 123 -10.41 8.59 7.40
CA PRO A 123 -11.59 9.46 7.48
C PRO A 123 -12.70 8.91 8.41
N GLN A 124 -12.73 7.59 8.61
CA GLN A 124 -13.69 6.91 9.49
C GLN A 124 -13.17 6.76 10.94
N ASN A 125 -12.01 7.36 11.26
CA ASN A 125 -11.26 7.15 12.50
C ASN A 125 -10.87 5.68 12.76
N GLU A 126 -10.77 4.87 11.70
CA GLU A 126 -10.19 3.53 11.78
C GLU A 126 -8.68 3.61 11.46
N TRP A 127 -7.89 2.76 12.13
CA TRP A 127 -6.44 2.63 11.90
C TRP A 127 -5.60 3.90 12.14
N THR A 128 -5.97 4.68 13.14
CA THR A 128 -5.19 5.84 13.61
C THR A 128 -3.77 5.50 14.06
N ASP A 129 -3.49 4.24 14.39
CA ASP A 129 -2.15 3.80 14.79
C ASP A 129 -1.17 3.66 13.61
N LEU A 130 -1.64 3.77 12.36
CA LEU A 130 -0.81 3.60 11.17
C LEU A 130 0.41 4.54 11.17
N VAL A 131 0.21 5.83 11.44
CA VAL A 131 1.31 6.80 11.45
C VAL A 131 2.35 6.39 12.49
N LYS A 132 1.94 6.08 13.73
CA LYS A 132 2.86 5.61 14.79
C LYS A 132 3.65 4.37 14.40
N VAL A 133 3.01 3.41 13.72
CA VAL A 133 3.69 2.22 13.22
C VAL A 133 4.74 2.60 12.16
N LEU A 134 4.40 3.47 11.21
CA LEU A 134 5.36 3.95 10.19
C LEU A 134 6.52 4.75 10.82
N LEU A 135 6.28 5.50 11.90
CA LEU A 135 7.34 6.16 12.67
C LEU A 135 8.26 5.14 13.35
N SER A 136 7.71 4.09 13.96
CA SER A 136 8.52 3.05 14.63
C SER A 136 9.46 2.34 13.65
N PHE A 137 9.06 2.23 12.39
CA PHE A 137 9.89 1.66 11.32
C PHE A 137 11.08 2.54 10.96
N MET A 138 10.98 3.86 11.17
CA MET A 138 12.09 4.80 10.94
C MET A 138 13.23 4.63 11.94
N GLU A 139 12.95 4.10 13.13
CA GLU A 139 13.94 3.86 14.17
C GLU A 139 14.74 2.56 13.95
N THR A 140 14.32 1.71 13.01
CA THR A 140 15.00 0.45 12.71
C THR A 140 16.23 0.65 11.82
N ASP A 141 17.18 -0.29 11.86
CA ASP A 141 18.37 -0.24 11.00
C ASP A 141 18.12 -0.67 9.53
N ASN A 142 16.88 -1.04 9.19
CA ASN A 142 16.55 -1.52 7.85
C ASN A 142 16.28 -0.36 6.88
N THR A 143 17.25 -0.05 6.04
CA THR A 143 17.17 1.01 5.02
C THR A 143 15.95 0.89 4.10
N ASN A 144 15.62 -0.33 3.64
CA ASN A 144 14.48 -0.54 2.74
C ASN A 144 13.16 -0.25 3.44
N LEU A 145 13.05 -0.67 4.71
CA LEU A 145 11.87 -0.42 5.53
C LEU A 145 11.69 1.09 5.78
N LYS A 146 12.78 1.82 6.10
CA LYS A 146 12.74 3.29 6.23
C LYS A 146 12.27 3.96 4.94
N GLN A 147 12.86 3.57 3.80
CA GLN A 147 12.53 4.14 2.50
C GLN A 147 11.05 3.91 2.14
N SER A 148 10.56 2.67 2.22
CA SER A 148 9.16 2.34 1.93
C SER A 148 8.19 3.02 2.90
N SER A 149 8.58 3.18 4.17
CA SER A 149 7.76 3.88 5.18
C SER A 149 7.62 5.36 4.87
N LEU A 150 8.72 6.05 4.55
CA LEU A 150 8.69 7.47 4.12
C LEU A 150 7.89 7.65 2.84
N GLN A 151 8.05 6.75 1.88
CA GLN A 151 7.27 6.78 0.65
C GLN A 151 5.77 6.61 0.92
N THR A 152 5.40 5.70 1.84
CA THR A 152 4.02 5.52 2.29
C THR A 152 3.49 6.80 2.94
N ILE A 153 4.26 7.44 3.82
CA ILE A 153 3.91 8.72 4.44
C ILE A 153 3.67 9.79 3.35
N GLY A 154 4.57 9.89 2.37
CA GLY A 154 4.43 10.84 1.26
C GLY A 154 3.16 10.61 0.42
N PHE A 155 2.81 9.35 0.14
CA PHE A 155 1.57 9.01 -0.56
C PHE A 155 0.32 9.29 0.27
N ILE A 156 0.37 9.05 1.58
CA ILE A 156 -0.71 9.41 2.52
C ILE A 156 -0.95 10.92 2.53
N CYS A 157 0.12 11.72 2.62
CA CYS A 157 0.02 13.18 2.60
C CYS A 157 -0.54 13.72 1.28
N GLU A 158 -0.24 13.06 0.15
CA GLU A 158 -0.78 13.44 -1.17
C GLU A 158 -2.24 13.01 -1.36
N SER A 159 -2.63 11.86 -0.81
CA SER A 159 -3.92 11.23 -1.11
C SER A 159 -5.04 11.62 -0.14
N ILE A 160 -4.70 12.06 1.08
CA ILE A 160 -5.66 12.28 2.17
C ILE A 160 -5.68 13.76 2.52
N ALA A 161 -6.88 14.28 2.74
CA ALA A 161 -7.10 15.69 3.07
C ALA A 161 -6.34 16.08 4.36
N PRO A 162 -5.63 17.23 4.38
CA PRO A 162 -4.80 17.65 5.52
C PRO A 162 -5.56 17.72 6.84
N GLU A 163 -6.86 18.01 6.82
CA GLU A 163 -7.70 18.11 8.02
C GLU A 163 -7.80 16.79 8.79
N ILE A 164 -7.76 15.66 8.08
CA ILE A 164 -7.82 14.32 8.66
C ILE A 164 -6.48 13.99 9.35
N LEU A 165 -5.39 14.44 8.73
CA LEU A 165 -4.02 14.19 9.19
C LEU A 165 -3.51 15.25 10.19
N ALA A 166 -4.26 16.34 10.42
CA ALA A 166 -3.85 17.47 11.24
C ALA A 166 -3.44 17.07 12.67
N THR A 167 -4.10 16.06 13.25
CA THR A 167 -3.77 15.53 14.58
C THR A 167 -2.42 14.82 14.64
N GLN A 168 -1.94 14.30 13.51
CA GLN A 168 -0.71 13.54 13.36
C GLN A 168 0.36 14.29 12.56
N ALA A 169 0.07 15.52 12.10
CA ALA A 169 0.96 16.32 11.27
C ALA A 169 2.34 16.54 11.92
N ASN A 170 2.38 16.81 13.23
CA ASN A 170 3.64 16.97 13.96
C ASN A 170 4.51 15.70 13.94
N GLU A 171 3.88 14.54 14.11
CA GLU A 171 4.55 13.24 14.08
C GLU A 171 5.09 12.94 12.67
N ILE A 172 4.26 13.17 11.64
CA ILE A 172 4.62 13.02 10.23
C ILE A 172 5.81 13.91 9.88
N LEU A 173 5.74 15.21 10.18
CA LEU A 173 6.81 16.18 9.92
C LEU A 173 8.10 15.79 10.65
N THR A 174 7.99 15.29 11.88
CA THR A 174 9.17 14.83 12.64
C THR A 174 9.87 13.66 11.94
N ALA A 175 9.13 12.65 11.48
CA ALA A 175 9.72 11.53 10.74
C ALA A 175 10.35 11.96 9.42
N VAL A 176 9.65 12.81 8.67
CA VAL A 176 10.14 13.30 7.38
C VAL A 176 11.42 14.11 7.56
N VAL A 177 11.46 15.02 8.53
CA VAL A 177 12.67 15.78 8.85
C VAL A 177 13.79 14.86 9.31
N GLN A 178 13.49 13.86 10.15
CA GLN A 178 14.48 12.87 10.60
C GLN A 178 15.07 12.07 9.44
N GLY A 179 14.26 11.62 8.49
CA GLY A 179 14.73 10.92 7.28
C GLY A 179 15.51 11.81 6.31
N ALA A 180 15.28 13.13 6.33
CA ALA A 180 15.96 14.10 5.49
C ALA A 180 17.30 14.60 6.05
N ARG A 181 17.64 14.22 7.29
CA ARG A 181 18.87 14.65 7.99
C ARG A 181 20.14 14.25 7.24
N LYS A 182 21.20 15.02 7.44
CA LYS A 182 22.51 14.75 6.84
C LYS A 182 23.16 13.49 7.42
N GLU A 183 22.77 13.14 8.65
CA GLU A 183 23.24 11.98 9.38
C GLU A 183 22.68 10.66 8.83
N GLU A 184 21.60 10.68 8.04
CA GLU A 184 21.07 9.47 7.40
C GLU A 184 22.01 9.03 6.25
N PRO A 185 22.65 7.86 6.35
CA PRO A 185 23.65 7.43 5.38
C PRO A 185 23.05 7.09 4.01
N SER A 186 21.79 6.67 3.96
CA SER A 186 21.15 6.28 2.70
C SER A 186 20.62 7.49 1.93
N GLN A 187 21.17 7.70 0.73
CA GLN A 187 20.67 8.72 -0.20
C GLN A 187 19.23 8.43 -0.64
N GLU A 188 18.84 7.16 -0.73
CA GLU A 188 17.50 6.76 -1.15
C GLU A 188 16.44 7.08 -0.08
N VAL A 189 16.77 6.85 1.20
CA VAL A 189 15.93 7.24 2.34
C VAL A 189 15.78 8.77 2.38
N ARG A 190 16.88 9.50 2.19
CA ARG A 190 16.83 10.97 2.11
C ARG A 190 15.99 11.47 0.95
N LEU A 191 16.07 10.84 -0.22
CA LEU A 191 15.23 11.19 -1.36
C LEU A 191 13.75 10.96 -1.05
N ALA A 192 13.39 9.79 -0.48
CA ALA A 192 12.02 9.49 -0.08
C ALA A 192 11.50 10.49 0.95
N ALA A 193 12.34 10.89 1.92
CA ALA A 193 12.01 11.91 2.90
C ALA A 193 11.74 13.27 2.26
N ILE A 194 12.61 13.75 1.36
CA ILE A 194 12.41 15.05 0.70
C ILE A 194 11.16 15.03 -0.19
N SER A 195 10.88 13.92 -0.89
CA SER A 195 9.65 13.77 -1.66
C SER A 195 8.41 13.77 -0.76
N ALA A 196 8.46 13.07 0.38
CA ALA A 196 7.38 13.10 1.37
C ALA A 196 7.20 14.50 1.97
N LEU A 197 8.30 15.25 2.18
CA LEU A 197 8.26 16.62 2.69
C LEU A 197 7.47 17.51 1.75
N LEU A 198 7.74 17.44 0.44
CA LEU A 198 7.04 18.21 -0.59
C LEU A 198 5.53 17.96 -0.54
N ASN A 199 5.12 16.69 -0.41
CA ASN A 199 3.72 16.30 -0.31
C ASN A 199 3.07 16.70 1.03
N SER A 200 3.86 16.94 2.07
CA SER A 200 3.38 17.39 3.38
C SER A 200 3.38 18.92 3.56
N LEU A 201 3.72 19.70 2.54
CA LEU A 201 3.75 21.17 2.65
C LEU A 201 2.35 21.81 2.68
N GLU A 202 1.30 21.06 2.37
CA GLU A 202 -0.09 21.54 2.43
C GLU A 202 -0.65 21.61 3.87
N PHE A 203 0.10 21.09 4.86
CA PHE A 203 -0.20 21.25 6.29
C PHE A 203 0.04 22.67 6.81
#